data_AF-R1DD35-F1
#
_entry.id   AF-R1DD35-F1
#
_cell.length_a   1.000
_cell.length_b   1.000
_cell.length_c   1.000
_cell.angle_alpha   90.00
_cell.angle_beta   90.00
_cell.angle_gamma   90.00
#
_symmetry.space_group_name_H-M   'P 1'
#
loop_
_entity.id
_entity.type
_entity.pdbx_description
1 polymer ?
#
loop_
_entity_poly.entity_id
_entity_poly.type
_entity_poly.pdbx_seq_one_letter_code
_entity_poly.pdbx_strand_id
1 'polypeptide(L)'
;MRGDYQLPTGWRWDSECVNRFEELLSWAEERAAANGITLPYQQPGFKPESVMPPLAEPEGEEELSFVDSVFCDPRLRTETRQSVTIGTVGPVCRLFVRGANHLHVHDGHHLERSLARPAGTGLLSVCNHIATIDDPHLLAAVVPARLLLRGAAEMRWAVCGHDVCFREGSMLKKWAEASKALPIVRGAGIWQKELDTIIAKLQQGDWVHYFPEGKIRQDGRIHPFRRGVGRLVASVEEPQRLQVLPFYHVGLDRVQPTTPGSTSILSRPQLGTHIHVIFGEPVDLSHLLQLRGEPPFDQQPTLLYEVIAHTLEEEVRALRTELHRRLGGELGAVPPEGGDFG
;
A
#
# COMPACT_ATOMS: atom_id res chain seq x y z
N MET A 1 -9.31 24.13 15.07
CA MET A 1 -9.39 23.81 16.51
C MET A 1 -8.67 22.49 16.73
N ARG A 2 -7.69 22.42 17.64
CA ARG A 2 -7.06 21.17 18.08
C ARG A 2 -8.10 20.41 18.92
N GLY A 3 -8.68 19.35 18.38
CA GLY A 3 -9.59 18.50 19.14
C GLY A 3 -8.80 17.33 19.72
N ASP A 4 -8.72 17.22 21.03
CA ASP A 4 -8.28 15.97 21.67
C ASP A 4 -9.38 14.92 21.43
N TYR A 5 -9.16 14.01 20.49
CA TYR A 5 -10.14 12.99 20.11
C TYR A 5 -10.08 11.81 21.09
N GLN A 6 -11.15 11.61 21.87
CA GLN A 6 -11.31 10.48 22.77
C GLN A 6 -12.34 9.48 22.22
N LEU A 7 -12.05 8.18 22.34
CA LEU A 7 -13.00 7.09 22.10
C LEU A 7 -14.15 7.16 23.13
N PRO A 8 -15.31 6.54 22.86
CA PRO A 8 -16.37 6.39 23.85
C PRO A 8 -15.84 5.74 25.14
N THR A 9 -16.42 6.12 26.28
CA THR A 9 -15.98 5.69 27.60
C THR A 9 -15.98 4.16 27.72
N GLY A 10 -14.85 3.57 28.12
CA GLY A 10 -14.70 2.11 28.28
C GLY A 10 -14.06 1.37 27.10
N TRP A 11 -13.84 2.05 25.98
CA TRP A 11 -13.15 1.46 24.82
C TRP A 11 -11.64 1.36 25.03
N ARG A 12 -11.06 0.21 24.65
CA ARG A 12 -9.62 -0.03 24.51
C ARG A 12 -9.34 -0.48 23.08
N TRP A 13 -8.25 0.01 22.50
CA TRP A 13 -7.86 -0.35 21.13
C TRP A 13 -6.99 -1.61 21.20
N ASP A 14 -7.62 -2.77 21.06
CA ASP A 14 -7.01 -4.10 21.09
C ASP A 14 -7.62 -5.00 19.98
N SER A 15 -7.29 -6.29 20.00
CA SER A 15 -7.81 -7.27 19.03
C SER A 15 -9.33 -7.41 19.06
N GLU A 16 -10.03 -7.09 20.15
CA GLU A 16 -11.49 -7.15 20.21
C GLU A 16 -12.14 -5.98 19.44
N CYS A 17 -11.43 -4.88 19.24
CA CYS A 17 -11.96 -3.72 18.52
C CYS A 17 -12.24 -4.05 17.04
N VAL A 18 -11.42 -4.91 16.42
CA VAL A 18 -11.63 -5.42 15.05
C VAL A 18 -12.86 -6.33 14.97
N ASN A 19 -13.16 -7.06 16.05
CA ASN A 19 -14.33 -7.95 16.14
C ASN A 19 -15.64 -7.18 16.38
N ARG A 20 -15.57 -5.88 16.73
CA ARG A 20 -16.72 -4.98 16.93
C ARG A 20 -16.95 -4.06 15.73
N PHE A 21 -16.86 -4.62 14.53
CA PHE A 21 -16.97 -3.90 13.25
C PHE A 21 -18.26 -3.09 13.12
N GLU A 22 -19.40 -3.63 13.57
CA GLU A 22 -20.70 -2.93 13.52
C GLU A 22 -20.71 -1.66 14.39
N GLU A 23 -20.00 -1.67 15.51
CA GLU A 23 -19.92 -0.52 16.42
C GLU A 23 -18.92 0.54 15.93
N LEU A 24 -17.84 0.10 15.28
CA LEU A 24 -16.91 0.98 14.55
C LEU A 24 -17.60 1.66 13.36
N LEU A 25 -18.45 0.91 12.65
CA LEU A 25 -19.25 1.43 11.54
C LEU A 25 -20.29 2.44 12.04
N SER A 26 -21.01 2.13 13.12
CA SER A 26 -21.95 3.05 13.77
C SER A 26 -21.27 4.33 14.27
N TRP A 27 -20.10 4.22 14.90
CA TRP A 27 -19.28 5.38 15.29
C TRP A 27 -18.82 6.22 14.09
N ALA A 28 -18.43 5.57 12.99
CA ALA A 28 -18.04 6.24 11.75
C ALA A 28 -19.24 6.93 11.08
N GLU A 29 -20.43 6.34 11.13
CA GLU A 29 -21.71 6.91 10.66
C GLU A 29 -22.08 8.18 11.42
N GLU A 30 -22.05 8.14 12.75
CA GLU A 30 -22.33 9.30 13.60
C GLU A 30 -21.39 10.47 13.29
N ARG A 31 -20.10 10.17 13.02
CA ARG A 31 -19.09 11.18 12.69
C ARG A 31 -19.18 11.69 11.27
N ALA A 32 -19.51 10.82 10.31
CA ALA A 32 -19.79 11.24 8.95
C ALA A 32 -20.97 12.23 8.95
N ALA A 33 -22.06 11.90 9.66
CA ALA A 33 -23.21 12.78 9.83
C ALA A 33 -22.85 14.12 10.51
N ALA A 34 -22.05 14.10 11.58
CA ALA A 34 -21.60 15.31 12.28
C ALA A 34 -20.74 16.25 11.42
N ASN A 35 -20.12 15.74 10.35
CA ASN A 35 -19.31 16.52 9.41
C ASN A 35 -20.00 16.75 8.05
N GLY A 36 -21.30 16.44 7.94
CA GLY A 36 -22.06 16.61 6.70
C GLY A 36 -21.65 15.66 5.57
N ILE A 37 -21.01 14.53 5.90
CA ILE A 37 -20.59 13.49 4.97
C ILE A 37 -21.64 12.38 4.96
N THR A 38 -22.27 12.11 3.83
CA THR A 38 -23.19 10.97 3.66
C THR A 38 -22.41 9.75 3.21
N LEU A 39 -22.49 8.64 3.95
CA LEU A 39 -21.76 7.43 3.58
C LEU A 39 -22.41 6.75 2.36
N PRO A 40 -21.64 6.05 1.52
CA PRO A 40 -22.12 5.56 0.21
C PRO A 40 -23.34 4.64 0.28
N TYR A 41 -23.47 3.85 1.34
CA TYR A 41 -24.61 2.94 1.56
C TYR A 41 -25.86 3.64 2.12
N GLN A 42 -25.73 4.89 2.56
CA GLN A 42 -26.83 5.73 3.02
C GLN A 42 -27.42 6.59 1.88
N GLN A 43 -26.87 6.49 0.66
CA GLN A 43 -27.38 7.23 -0.49
C GLN A 43 -28.71 6.64 -1.00
N PRO A 44 -29.68 7.48 -1.42
CA PRO A 44 -30.95 7.02 -1.98
C PRO A 44 -30.73 6.11 -3.19
N GLY A 45 -31.22 4.86 -3.11
CA GLY A 45 -31.10 3.87 -4.18
C GLY A 45 -30.06 2.77 -3.96
N PHE A 46 -29.29 2.81 -2.86
CA PHE A 46 -28.48 1.67 -2.44
C PHE A 46 -29.38 0.54 -1.91
N LYS A 47 -29.33 -0.65 -2.55
CA LYS A 47 -30.06 -1.85 -2.10
C LYS A 47 -29.08 -2.86 -1.50
N PRO A 48 -29.13 -3.16 -0.19
CA PRO A 48 -28.25 -4.14 0.45
C PRO A 48 -28.30 -5.53 -0.21
N GLU A 49 -29.49 -5.94 -0.68
CA GLU A 49 -29.71 -7.25 -1.32
C GLU A 49 -29.04 -7.38 -2.69
N SER A 50 -28.62 -6.27 -3.31
CA SER A 50 -27.91 -6.29 -4.61
C SER A 50 -26.45 -6.75 -4.50
N VAL A 51 -25.95 -6.95 -3.29
CA VAL A 51 -24.56 -7.30 -2.98
C VAL A 51 -24.43 -8.64 -2.25
N MET A 52 -25.54 -9.23 -1.76
CA MET A 52 -25.51 -10.46 -0.97
C MET A 52 -26.52 -11.51 -1.50
N PRO A 53 -26.10 -12.76 -1.80
CA PRO A 53 -27.01 -13.87 -2.03
C PRO A 53 -27.60 -14.38 -0.69
N PRO A 54 -28.75 -15.07 -0.71
CA PRO A 54 -29.40 -15.56 0.52
C PRO A 54 -28.55 -16.63 1.20
N LEU A 55 -28.35 -16.47 2.51
CA LEU A 55 -27.56 -17.37 3.36
C LEU A 55 -28.41 -18.58 3.76
N ALA A 56 -27.85 -19.78 3.61
CA ALA A 56 -28.33 -20.97 4.33
C ALA A 56 -27.64 -21.01 5.70
N GLU A 57 -28.39 -21.25 6.76
CA GLU A 57 -27.84 -21.32 8.12
C GLU A 57 -26.91 -22.53 8.28
N PRO A 58 -25.66 -22.34 8.76
CA PRO A 58 -24.80 -23.45 9.11
C PRO A 58 -24.94 -23.81 10.60
N GLU A 59 -25.02 -25.11 10.88
CA GLU A 59 -24.91 -25.68 12.22
C GLU A 59 -23.43 -25.85 12.62
N GLY A 60 -23.05 -25.28 13.77
CA GLY A 60 -21.92 -25.75 14.59
C GLY A 60 -20.52 -25.21 14.27
N GLU A 61 -19.84 -24.81 15.35
CA GLU A 61 -18.40 -24.54 15.53
C GLU A 61 -17.85 -23.12 15.22
N GLU A 62 -17.41 -22.46 16.31
CA GLU A 62 -16.69 -21.18 16.47
C GLU A 62 -17.12 -20.00 15.57
N GLU A 63 -17.80 -19.02 16.18
CA GLU A 63 -18.19 -17.74 15.55
C GLU A 63 -16.97 -16.95 15.04
N LEU A 64 -16.55 -17.25 13.82
CA LEU A 64 -15.78 -16.34 12.99
C LEU A 64 -16.64 -15.09 12.75
N SER A 65 -16.07 -13.90 12.95
CA SER A 65 -16.74 -12.63 12.61
C SER A 65 -17.25 -12.69 11.16
N PHE A 66 -18.37 -12.03 10.82
CA PHE A 66 -18.91 -12.01 9.45
C PHE A 66 -17.82 -11.70 8.39
N VAL A 67 -16.93 -10.79 8.77
CA VAL A 67 -15.68 -10.42 8.10
C VAL A 67 -14.82 -11.68 7.83
N ASP A 68 -14.40 -12.42 8.86
CA ASP A 68 -13.59 -13.64 8.70
C ASP A 68 -14.32 -14.74 7.91
N SER A 69 -15.66 -14.83 8.04
CA SER A 69 -16.48 -15.80 7.30
C SER A 69 -16.42 -15.56 5.79
N VAL A 70 -16.40 -14.30 5.34
CA VAL A 70 -16.32 -13.95 3.92
C VAL A 70 -14.88 -13.97 3.39
N PHE A 71 -13.88 -13.64 4.23
CA PHE A 71 -12.47 -13.62 3.81
C PHE A 71 -11.82 -15.00 3.77
N CYS A 72 -12.32 -15.94 4.57
CA CYS A 72 -11.74 -17.27 4.69
C CYS A 72 -12.56 -18.38 4.04
N ASP A 73 -13.73 -18.10 3.44
CA ASP A 73 -14.53 -19.14 2.77
C ASP A 73 -13.81 -19.64 1.50
N PRO A 74 -13.37 -20.91 1.47
CA PRO A 74 -12.71 -21.49 0.30
C PRO A 74 -13.66 -21.67 -0.89
N ARG A 75 -14.98 -21.54 -0.70
CA ARG A 75 -15.98 -21.64 -1.76
C ARG A 75 -16.05 -20.40 -2.65
N LEU A 76 -15.59 -19.25 -2.14
CA LEU A 76 -15.57 -18.00 -2.91
C LEU A 76 -14.37 -17.95 -3.85
N ARG A 77 -14.60 -17.51 -5.09
CA ARG A 77 -13.52 -17.24 -6.04
C ARG A 77 -12.58 -16.17 -5.48
N THR A 78 -11.28 -16.31 -5.74
CA THR A 78 -10.25 -15.37 -5.26
C THR A 78 -10.60 -13.92 -5.58
N GLU A 79 -11.08 -13.63 -6.78
CA GLU A 79 -11.50 -12.29 -7.23
C GLU A 79 -12.67 -11.73 -6.41
N THR A 80 -13.62 -12.59 -6.03
CA THR A 80 -14.76 -12.21 -5.18
C THR A 80 -14.28 -11.85 -3.79
N ARG A 81 -13.41 -12.67 -3.19
CA ARG A 81 -12.81 -12.37 -1.88
C ARG A 81 -12.05 -11.04 -1.92
N GLN A 82 -11.23 -10.85 -2.95
CA GLN A 82 -10.49 -9.60 -3.16
C GLN A 82 -11.40 -8.39 -3.31
N SER A 83 -12.49 -8.52 -4.06
CA SER A 83 -13.47 -7.45 -4.24
C SER A 83 -14.14 -7.07 -2.92
N VAL A 84 -14.52 -8.05 -2.10
CA VAL A 84 -15.08 -7.77 -0.78
C VAL A 84 -14.03 -7.18 0.16
N THR A 85 -12.80 -7.71 0.20
CA THR A 85 -11.75 -7.21 1.10
C THR A 85 -11.40 -5.77 0.78
N ILE A 86 -11.10 -5.49 -0.49
CA ILE A 86 -10.74 -4.16 -0.93
C ILE A 86 -11.95 -3.20 -0.79
N GLY A 87 -13.16 -3.67 -1.08
CA GLY A 87 -14.40 -2.91 -0.96
C GLY A 87 -14.82 -2.59 0.47
N THR A 88 -14.31 -3.30 1.47
CA THR A 88 -14.63 -3.08 2.90
C THR A 88 -13.47 -2.43 3.64
N VAL A 89 -12.29 -3.07 3.62
CA VAL A 89 -11.08 -2.57 4.30
C VAL A 89 -10.56 -1.29 3.66
N GLY A 90 -10.60 -1.21 2.32
CA GLY A 90 -10.13 -0.05 1.58
C GLY A 90 -10.82 1.27 2.00
N PRO A 91 -12.16 1.34 2.02
CA PRO A 91 -12.87 2.51 2.53
C PRO A 91 -12.56 2.86 3.99
N VAL A 92 -12.41 1.86 4.88
CA VAL A 92 -12.02 2.09 6.28
C VAL A 92 -10.64 2.72 6.36
N CYS A 93 -9.66 2.14 5.66
CA CYS A 93 -8.30 2.66 5.54
C CYS A 93 -8.27 4.09 5.01
N ARG A 94 -9.06 4.37 3.97
CA ARG A 94 -9.24 5.71 3.40
C ARG A 94 -9.82 6.68 4.41
N LEU A 95 -10.88 6.30 5.13
CA LEU A 95 -11.54 7.13 6.13
C LEU A 95 -10.59 7.43 7.29
N PHE A 96 -9.77 6.47 7.69
CA PHE A 96 -8.75 6.68 8.70
C PHE A 96 -7.71 7.74 8.28
N VAL A 97 -7.19 7.67 7.05
CA VAL A 97 -6.18 8.63 6.56
C VAL A 97 -6.78 9.99 6.20
N ARG A 98 -7.97 10.03 5.59
CA ARG A 98 -8.59 11.30 5.15
C ARG A 98 -9.51 11.96 6.19
N GLY A 99 -10.07 11.17 7.11
CA GLY A 99 -11.05 11.62 8.11
C GLY A 99 -10.43 11.82 9.49
N ALA A 100 -9.56 10.91 9.92
CA ALA A 100 -8.88 11.04 11.22
C ALA A 100 -7.51 11.73 11.11
N ASN A 101 -7.04 12.06 9.91
CA ASN A 101 -5.78 12.76 9.64
C ASN A 101 -5.95 13.76 8.49
N HIS A 102 -4.92 14.58 8.23
CA HIS A 102 -4.91 15.59 7.17
C HIS A 102 -4.03 15.14 6.01
N LEU A 103 -4.63 14.55 4.98
CA LEU A 103 -3.91 14.13 3.77
C LEU A 103 -3.75 15.27 2.76
N HIS A 104 -2.52 15.53 2.35
CA HIS A 104 -2.13 16.48 1.31
C HIS A 104 -1.48 15.74 0.15
N VAL A 105 -2.14 15.74 -1.01
CA VAL A 105 -1.64 15.08 -2.22
C VAL A 105 -1.06 16.12 -3.16
N HIS A 106 0.24 16.04 -3.41
CA HIS A 106 0.97 16.87 -4.36
C HIS A 106 1.17 16.11 -5.66
N ASP A 107 0.95 16.79 -6.78
CA ASP A 107 1.16 16.25 -8.13
C ASP A 107 0.40 14.92 -8.41
N GLY A 108 -0.75 14.73 -7.74
CA GLY A 108 -1.57 13.51 -7.84
C GLY A 108 -2.06 13.16 -9.26
N HIS A 109 -2.06 14.12 -10.18
CA HIS A 109 -2.34 13.89 -11.59
C HIS A 109 -1.34 12.90 -12.25
N HIS A 110 -0.13 12.73 -11.72
CA HIS A 110 0.79 11.66 -12.15
C HIS A 110 0.24 10.27 -11.84
N LEU A 111 -0.28 10.06 -10.63
CA LEU A 111 -0.95 8.81 -10.27
C LEU A 111 -2.17 8.58 -11.16
N GLU A 112 -3.01 9.59 -11.37
CA GLU A 112 -4.20 9.47 -12.23
C GLU A 112 -3.83 9.07 -13.66
N ARG A 113 -2.81 9.70 -14.26
CA ARG A 113 -2.28 9.37 -15.59
C ARG A 113 -1.75 7.93 -15.64
N SER A 114 -0.98 7.50 -14.63
CA SER A 114 -0.46 6.12 -14.56
C SER A 114 -1.54 5.05 -14.34
N LEU A 115 -2.61 5.40 -13.62
CA LEU A 115 -3.77 4.51 -13.49
C LEU A 115 -4.58 4.42 -14.80
N ALA A 116 -4.54 5.45 -15.63
CA ALA A 116 -5.16 5.49 -16.96
C ALA A 116 -4.21 5.03 -18.10
N ARG A 117 -3.13 4.32 -17.77
CA ARG A 117 -2.17 3.76 -18.74
C ARG A 117 -2.85 2.83 -19.77
N PRO A 118 -2.24 2.63 -20.95
CA PRO A 118 -2.77 1.71 -21.96
C PRO A 118 -3.00 0.29 -21.41
N ALA A 119 -4.03 -0.38 -21.93
CA ALA A 119 -4.33 -1.76 -21.56
C ALA A 119 -3.15 -2.69 -21.87
N GLY A 120 -2.80 -3.56 -20.92
CA GLY A 120 -1.66 -4.48 -21.05
C GLY A 120 -0.29 -3.88 -20.73
N THR A 121 -0.23 -2.59 -20.35
CA THR A 121 0.96 -1.96 -19.76
C THR A 121 0.94 -2.16 -18.24
N GLY A 122 1.99 -2.77 -17.68
CA GLY A 122 2.15 -2.92 -16.23
C GLY A 122 2.45 -1.59 -15.55
N LEU A 123 2.11 -1.49 -14.26
CA LEU A 123 2.49 -0.35 -13.42
C LEU A 123 3.29 -0.85 -12.22
N LEU A 124 4.53 -0.39 -12.08
CA LEU A 124 5.32 -0.57 -10.88
C LEU A 124 5.37 0.75 -10.13
N SER A 125 4.78 0.82 -8.95
CA SER A 125 4.91 1.99 -8.08
C SER A 125 5.93 1.74 -6.98
N VAL A 126 6.82 2.71 -6.73
CA VAL A 126 7.89 2.64 -5.74
C VAL A 126 7.88 3.87 -4.84
N CYS A 127 8.13 3.69 -3.55
CA CYS A 127 8.28 4.78 -2.61
C CYS A 127 9.19 4.41 -1.44
N ASN A 128 9.41 5.39 -0.56
CA ASN A 128 10.02 5.15 0.74
C ASN A 128 9.13 4.26 1.64
N HIS A 129 9.71 3.61 2.64
CA HIS A 129 8.94 2.77 3.58
C HIS A 129 9.19 3.16 5.04
N ILE A 130 8.22 3.85 5.64
CA ILE A 130 8.33 4.46 6.97
C ILE A 130 7.27 3.94 7.96
N ALA A 131 6.21 3.26 7.52
CA ALA A 131 5.22 2.66 8.41
C ALA A 131 4.55 1.43 7.80
N THR A 132 3.95 0.56 8.62
CA THR A 132 3.19 -0.57 8.06
C THR A 132 1.91 -0.10 7.35
N ILE A 133 1.34 1.02 7.80
CA ILE A 133 0.17 1.64 7.16
C ILE A 133 0.49 2.35 5.83
N ASP A 134 1.73 2.38 5.36
CA ASP A 134 2.07 2.82 4.00
C ASP A 134 1.25 2.03 2.96
N ASP A 135 1.01 0.74 3.22
CA ASP A 135 0.09 -0.12 2.49
C ASP A 135 -0.66 -1.02 3.51
N PRO A 136 -2.00 -0.97 3.63
CA PRO A 136 -2.95 -0.45 2.65
C PRO A 136 -3.45 0.98 2.80
N HIS A 137 -3.13 1.67 3.90
CA HIS A 137 -3.86 2.88 4.26
C HIS A 137 -3.59 4.06 3.33
N LEU A 138 -2.34 4.42 3.11
CA LEU A 138 -1.99 5.55 2.25
C LEU A 138 -2.53 5.35 0.84
N LEU A 139 -2.30 4.16 0.27
CA LEU A 139 -2.69 3.91 -1.11
C LEU A 139 -4.21 3.78 -1.28
N ALA A 140 -4.96 3.25 -0.29
CA ALA A 140 -6.43 3.36 -0.31
C ALA A 140 -6.90 4.82 -0.24
N ALA A 141 -6.16 5.67 0.46
CA ALA A 141 -6.48 7.09 0.59
C ALA A 141 -6.19 7.88 -0.69
N VAL A 142 -5.17 7.54 -1.49
CA VAL A 142 -4.79 8.33 -2.68
C VAL A 142 -5.45 7.89 -3.98
N VAL A 143 -5.85 6.63 -4.15
CA VAL A 143 -6.46 6.14 -5.40
C VAL A 143 -7.86 6.72 -5.64
N PRO A 144 -8.41 6.71 -6.86
CA PRO A 144 -9.83 7.02 -7.06
C PRO A 144 -10.76 6.07 -6.27
N ALA A 145 -11.85 6.58 -5.68
CA ALA A 145 -12.77 5.80 -4.85
C ALA A 145 -13.34 4.57 -5.58
N ARG A 146 -13.53 4.68 -6.91
CA ARG A 146 -14.02 3.59 -7.77
C ARG A 146 -13.16 2.33 -7.69
N LEU A 147 -11.83 2.46 -7.49
CA LEU A 147 -10.92 1.32 -7.39
C LEU A 147 -11.19 0.52 -6.10
N LEU A 148 -11.60 1.18 -5.03
CA LEU A 148 -11.97 0.51 -3.78
C LEU A 148 -13.33 -0.19 -3.90
N LEU A 149 -14.32 0.49 -4.46
CA LEU A 149 -15.71 0.00 -4.45
C LEU A 149 -16.00 -1.03 -5.54
N ARG A 150 -15.37 -0.91 -6.71
CA ARG A 150 -15.70 -1.71 -7.91
C ARG A 150 -14.50 -2.16 -8.73
N GLY A 151 -13.29 -1.64 -8.44
CA GLY A 151 -12.09 -1.85 -9.24
C GLY A 151 -11.02 -2.68 -8.52
N ALA A 152 -11.40 -3.66 -7.70
CA ALA A 152 -10.44 -4.51 -6.99
C ALA A 152 -9.47 -5.24 -7.93
N ALA A 153 -9.92 -5.58 -9.14
CA ALA A 153 -9.06 -6.13 -10.20
C ALA A 153 -7.95 -5.15 -10.63
N GLU A 154 -8.27 -3.86 -10.79
CA GLU A 154 -7.34 -2.79 -11.16
C GLU A 154 -6.45 -2.35 -9.99
N MET A 155 -6.85 -2.66 -8.75
CA MET A 155 -6.10 -2.28 -7.56
C MET A 155 -4.78 -3.03 -7.47
N ARG A 156 -3.78 -2.36 -6.89
CA ARG A 156 -2.40 -2.86 -6.78
C ARG A 156 -2.30 -4.24 -6.13
N TRP A 157 -1.27 -4.97 -6.52
CA TRP A 157 -0.69 -6.03 -5.72
C TRP A 157 0.37 -5.44 -4.79
N ALA A 158 0.24 -5.67 -3.49
CA ALA A 158 1.19 -5.22 -2.48
C ALA A 158 2.27 -6.28 -2.26
N VAL A 159 3.56 -5.93 -2.23
CA VAL A 159 4.60 -6.92 -1.93
C VAL A 159 4.93 -6.94 -0.44
N CYS A 160 4.66 -8.06 0.25
CA CYS A 160 4.91 -8.22 1.69
C CYS A 160 5.91 -9.35 1.98
N GLY A 161 6.75 -9.15 2.99
CA GLY A 161 7.68 -10.18 3.48
C GLY A 161 6.95 -11.43 3.96
N HIS A 162 7.43 -12.60 3.56
CA HIS A 162 6.85 -13.89 3.96
C HIS A 162 6.82 -14.07 5.50
N ASP A 163 7.86 -13.57 6.17
CA ASP A 163 8.05 -13.57 7.63
C ASP A 163 7.00 -12.74 8.38
N VAL A 164 6.36 -11.79 7.68
CA VAL A 164 5.34 -10.89 8.23
C VAL A 164 3.95 -11.42 7.93
N CYS A 165 3.59 -11.55 6.65
CA CYS A 165 2.21 -11.78 6.23
C CYS A 165 1.86 -13.25 5.96
N PHE A 166 2.83 -14.12 5.66
CA PHE A 166 2.58 -15.44 5.05
C PHE A 166 3.04 -16.65 5.89
N ARG A 167 3.12 -16.49 7.21
CA ARG A 167 3.42 -17.63 8.11
C ARG A 167 2.39 -18.74 7.96
N GLU A 168 2.86 -19.99 7.88
CA GLU A 168 2.00 -21.16 7.74
C GLU A 168 1.00 -21.27 8.91
N GLY A 169 -0.24 -21.66 8.61
CA GLY A 169 -1.32 -21.78 9.60
C GLY A 169 -1.92 -20.47 10.10
N SER A 170 -1.41 -19.30 9.69
CA SER A 170 -1.90 -18.00 10.16
C SER A 170 -3.11 -17.50 9.36
N MET A 171 -4.12 -16.97 10.05
CA MET A 171 -5.22 -16.21 9.44
C MET A 171 -4.69 -14.99 8.64
N LEU A 172 -3.55 -14.43 9.04
CA LEU A 172 -2.89 -13.32 8.35
C LEU A 172 -2.52 -13.66 6.90
N LYS A 173 -2.20 -14.93 6.60
CA LYS A 173 -1.94 -15.39 5.24
C LYS A 173 -3.17 -15.28 4.35
N LYS A 174 -4.32 -15.72 4.85
CA LYS A 174 -5.60 -15.65 4.11
C LYS A 174 -5.99 -14.19 3.86
N TRP A 175 -5.80 -13.33 4.87
CA TRP A 175 -5.98 -11.88 4.76
C TRP A 175 -5.04 -11.23 3.75
N ALA A 176 -3.77 -11.63 3.73
CA ALA A 176 -2.79 -11.15 2.76
C ALA A 176 -3.20 -11.52 1.32
N GLU A 177 -3.61 -12.77 1.08
CA GLU A 177 -4.09 -13.21 -0.23
C GLU A 177 -5.37 -12.48 -0.67
N ALA A 178 -6.32 -12.28 0.26
CA ALA A 178 -7.57 -11.57 0.00
C ALA A 178 -7.35 -10.06 -0.22
N SER A 179 -6.29 -9.47 0.31
CA SER A 179 -5.93 -8.06 0.11
C SER A 179 -5.02 -7.81 -1.11
N LYS A 180 -4.80 -8.82 -1.96
CA LYS A 180 -3.87 -8.77 -3.10
C LYS A 180 -2.41 -8.56 -2.67
N ALA A 181 -1.97 -9.22 -1.62
CA ALA A 181 -0.56 -9.25 -1.26
C ALA A 181 0.18 -10.38 -2.01
N LEU A 182 1.39 -10.10 -2.50
CA LEU A 182 2.35 -11.06 -3.03
C LEU A 182 3.47 -11.28 -2.01
N PRO A 183 3.85 -12.53 -1.72
CA PRO A 183 4.95 -12.81 -0.81
C PRO A 183 6.30 -12.42 -1.43
N ILE A 184 7.28 -12.13 -0.59
CA ILE A 184 8.70 -12.08 -0.94
C ILE A 184 9.55 -12.60 0.22
N VAL A 185 10.58 -13.39 -0.06
CA VAL A 185 11.47 -13.94 0.96
C VAL A 185 12.69 -13.03 1.11
N ARG A 186 12.82 -12.40 2.27
CA ARG A 186 13.98 -11.56 2.62
C ARG A 186 15.23 -12.44 2.76
N GLY A 187 16.33 -12.02 2.15
CA GLY A 187 17.61 -12.74 2.22
C GLY A 187 17.76 -13.89 1.21
N ALA A 188 16.68 -14.31 0.52
CA ALA A 188 16.75 -15.35 -0.51
C ALA A 188 17.42 -14.90 -1.83
N GLY A 189 17.91 -13.67 -1.89
CA GLY A 189 18.50 -13.08 -3.10
C GLY A 189 17.45 -12.65 -4.13
N ILE A 190 17.91 -12.30 -5.33
CA ILE A 190 17.04 -11.85 -6.42
C ILE A 190 16.48 -12.99 -7.27
N TRP A 191 16.99 -14.21 -7.14
CA TRP A 191 16.58 -15.38 -7.92
C TRP A 191 15.62 -16.24 -7.08
N GLN A 192 14.40 -15.73 -6.88
CA GLN A 192 13.36 -16.37 -6.09
C GLN A 192 12.03 -16.40 -6.86
N LYS A 193 11.25 -17.47 -6.66
CA LYS A 193 9.97 -17.72 -7.34
C LYS A 193 8.96 -16.60 -7.11
N GLU A 194 9.01 -16.00 -5.93
CA GLU A 194 8.19 -14.87 -5.52
C GLU A 194 8.40 -13.67 -6.44
N LEU A 195 9.66 -13.37 -6.77
CA LEU A 195 10.00 -12.26 -7.65
C LEU A 195 9.61 -12.56 -9.10
N ASP A 196 9.71 -13.82 -9.54
CA ASP A 196 9.22 -14.26 -10.86
C ASP A 196 7.70 -14.09 -10.96
N THR A 197 6.97 -14.36 -9.87
CA THR A 197 5.52 -14.14 -9.78
C THR A 197 5.17 -12.65 -9.91
N ILE A 198 5.95 -11.78 -9.26
CA ILE A 198 5.78 -10.32 -9.37
C ILE A 198 6.06 -9.85 -10.81
N ILE A 199 7.10 -10.37 -11.46
CA ILE A 199 7.41 -10.06 -12.87
C ILE A 199 6.24 -10.48 -13.77
N ALA A 200 5.70 -11.68 -13.58
CA ALA A 200 4.55 -12.16 -14.36
C ALA A 200 3.32 -11.25 -14.21
N LYS A 201 3.09 -10.69 -13.01
CA LYS A 201 2.01 -9.72 -12.78
C LYS A 201 2.22 -8.43 -13.57
N LEU A 202 3.43 -7.88 -13.53
CA LEU A 202 3.76 -6.70 -14.32
C LEU A 202 3.58 -6.94 -15.84
N GLN A 203 4.03 -8.09 -16.34
CA GLN A 203 3.88 -8.47 -17.76
C GLN A 203 2.41 -8.66 -18.18
N GLN A 204 1.53 -9.06 -17.26
CA GLN A 204 0.09 -9.16 -17.47
C GLN A 204 -0.61 -7.79 -17.53
N GLY A 205 0.09 -6.69 -17.21
CA GLY A 205 -0.49 -5.35 -17.16
C GLY A 205 -1.01 -4.93 -15.77
N ASP A 206 -0.83 -5.79 -14.76
CA ASP A 206 -1.26 -5.49 -13.40
C ASP A 206 -0.44 -4.34 -12.79
N TRP A 207 -1.02 -3.69 -11.77
CA TRP A 207 -0.32 -2.74 -10.92
C TRP A 207 0.33 -3.49 -9.75
N VAL A 208 1.63 -3.31 -9.54
CA VAL A 208 2.37 -3.77 -8.35
C VAL A 208 2.92 -2.55 -7.59
N HIS A 209 2.79 -2.59 -6.26
CA HIS A 209 3.47 -1.67 -5.37
C HIS A 209 4.61 -2.37 -4.62
N TYR A 210 5.80 -1.77 -4.69
CA TYR A 210 7.04 -2.35 -4.18
C TYR A 210 7.79 -1.35 -3.32
N PHE A 211 8.25 -1.78 -2.14
CA PHE A 211 9.09 -1.00 -1.23
C PHE A 211 10.57 -1.41 -1.38
N PRO A 212 11.35 -0.73 -2.24
CA PRO A 212 12.70 -1.16 -2.58
C PRO A 212 13.74 -1.07 -1.44
N GLU A 213 13.49 -0.30 -0.38
CA GLU A 213 14.31 -0.30 0.85
C GLU A 213 14.27 -1.67 1.57
N GLY A 214 13.15 -2.38 1.44
CA GLY A 214 12.92 -3.72 2.00
C GLY A 214 12.69 -3.79 3.51
N LYS A 215 12.76 -2.66 4.23
CA LYS A 215 12.48 -2.52 5.66
C LYS A 215 11.86 -1.16 5.96
N ILE A 216 11.01 -1.12 6.99
CA ILE A 216 10.50 0.13 7.55
C ILE A 216 11.63 0.84 8.29
N ARG A 217 11.85 2.12 8.00
CA ARG A 217 12.82 2.98 8.70
C ARG A 217 12.25 4.38 8.90
N GLN A 218 12.31 4.89 10.12
CA GLN A 218 11.74 6.20 10.51
C GLN A 218 12.83 7.23 10.88
N ASP A 219 13.94 7.23 10.15
CA ASP A 219 15.06 8.17 10.36
C ASP A 219 15.03 9.37 9.39
N GLY A 220 13.97 9.47 8.57
CA GLY A 220 13.75 10.56 7.63
C GLY A 220 14.71 10.58 6.43
N ARG A 221 15.45 9.48 6.21
CA ARG A 221 16.38 9.30 5.08
C ARG A 221 15.79 8.35 4.05
N ILE A 222 16.26 8.46 2.81
CA ILE A 222 16.06 7.43 1.78
C ILE A 222 17.23 6.46 1.88
N HIS A 223 16.95 5.19 2.15
CA HIS A 223 17.97 4.15 2.20
C HIS A 223 18.21 3.54 0.83
N PRO A 224 19.39 2.92 0.61
CA PRO A 224 19.72 2.32 -0.67
C PRO A 224 18.66 1.33 -1.16
N PHE A 225 18.24 1.49 -2.42
CA PHE A 225 17.26 0.61 -3.02
C PHE A 225 17.89 -0.74 -3.37
N ARG A 226 17.20 -1.83 -3.02
CA ARG A 226 17.67 -3.18 -3.31
C ARG A 226 17.51 -3.47 -4.80
N ARG A 227 18.55 -4.04 -5.42
CA ARG A 227 18.58 -4.49 -6.83
C ARG A 227 17.43 -5.39 -7.29
N GLY A 228 16.62 -5.95 -6.38
CA GLY A 228 15.39 -6.66 -6.72
C GLY A 228 14.43 -5.81 -7.55
N VAL A 229 14.30 -4.52 -7.26
CA VAL A 229 13.46 -3.60 -8.06
C VAL A 229 14.01 -3.42 -9.48
N GLY A 230 15.33 -3.38 -9.63
CA GLY A 230 15.98 -3.34 -10.94
C GLY A 230 15.75 -4.61 -11.75
N ARG A 231 15.76 -5.79 -11.11
CA ARG A 231 15.39 -7.05 -11.76
C ARG A 231 13.93 -7.01 -12.24
N LEU A 232 12.99 -6.48 -11.45
CA LEU A 232 11.59 -6.36 -11.86
C LEU A 232 11.45 -5.58 -13.17
N VAL A 233 12.09 -4.40 -13.22
CA VAL A 233 12.06 -3.52 -14.40
C VAL A 233 12.74 -4.17 -15.59
N ALA A 234 13.95 -4.70 -15.39
CA ALA A 234 14.75 -5.30 -16.46
C ALA A 234 14.24 -6.67 -16.93
N SER A 235 13.24 -7.27 -16.28
CA SER A 235 12.65 -8.55 -16.72
C SER A 235 11.39 -8.36 -17.58
N VAL A 236 10.89 -7.13 -17.74
CA VAL A 236 9.83 -6.86 -18.71
C VAL A 236 10.46 -6.76 -20.10
N GLU A 237 10.00 -7.60 -21.02
CA GLU A 237 10.61 -7.77 -22.35
C GLU A 237 10.51 -6.50 -23.20
N GLU A 238 9.31 -5.92 -23.26
CA GLU A 238 9.03 -4.69 -23.99
C GLU A 238 9.02 -3.50 -23.02
N PRO A 239 10.00 -2.58 -23.07
CA PRO A 239 10.07 -1.42 -22.18
C PRO A 239 8.78 -0.59 -22.12
N GLN A 240 8.08 -0.46 -23.26
CA GLN A 240 6.85 0.30 -23.39
C GLN A 240 5.66 -0.35 -22.66
N ARG A 241 5.81 -1.61 -22.23
CA ARG A 241 4.80 -2.36 -21.49
C ARG A 241 4.98 -2.27 -19.98
N LEU A 242 5.83 -1.39 -19.48
CA LEU A 242 5.95 -1.08 -18.05
C LEU A 242 6.07 0.43 -17.82
N GLN A 243 5.23 0.97 -16.93
CA GLN A 243 5.45 2.29 -16.34
C GLN A 243 5.99 2.13 -14.91
N VAL A 244 6.97 2.93 -14.53
CA VAL A 244 7.48 2.99 -13.15
C VAL A 244 7.11 4.34 -12.54
N LEU A 245 6.23 4.35 -11.53
CA LEU A 245 5.74 5.55 -10.86
C LEU A 245 6.42 5.72 -9.48
N PRO A 246 7.37 6.65 -9.33
CA PRO A 246 7.96 6.98 -8.05
C PRO A 246 7.03 7.92 -7.28
N PHE A 247 6.96 7.74 -5.98
CA PHE A 247 6.34 8.71 -5.08
C PHE A 247 7.07 8.74 -3.75
N TYR A 248 6.87 9.81 -3.00
CA TYR A 248 7.45 9.99 -1.67
C TYR A 248 6.39 10.48 -0.69
N HIS A 249 6.45 10.02 0.55
CA HIS A 249 5.52 10.46 1.58
C HIS A 249 6.15 10.61 2.96
N VAL A 250 5.51 11.43 3.79
CA VAL A 250 5.90 11.74 5.18
C VAL A 250 4.68 11.89 6.07
N GLY A 251 4.87 11.71 7.38
CA GLY A 251 3.84 11.90 8.40
C GLY A 251 3.25 10.59 8.92
N LEU A 252 3.30 9.50 8.15
CA LEU A 252 2.83 8.18 8.61
C LEU A 252 3.70 7.59 9.72
N ASP A 253 4.95 7.99 9.80
CA ASP A 253 5.87 7.70 10.92
C ASP A 253 5.35 8.29 12.24
N ARG A 254 4.66 9.44 12.20
CA ARG A 254 4.03 10.05 13.39
C ARG A 254 2.70 9.38 13.71
N VAL A 255 1.94 8.99 12.68
CA VAL A 255 0.70 8.22 12.87
C VAL A 255 0.99 6.86 13.51
N GLN A 256 2.03 6.16 13.06
CA GLN A 256 2.45 4.86 13.59
C GLN A 256 3.95 4.86 13.96
N PRO A 257 4.34 5.41 15.12
CA PRO A 257 5.74 5.45 15.54
C PRO A 257 6.29 4.06 15.87
N THR A 258 7.47 3.74 15.36
CA THR A 258 8.19 2.50 15.65
C THR A 258 9.00 2.70 16.93
N THR A 259 8.44 2.33 18.09
CA THR A 259 9.19 2.35 19.38
C THR A 259 9.85 0.99 19.65
N PRO A 260 10.91 0.92 20.49
CA PRO A 260 11.55 -0.34 20.87
C PRO A 260 10.61 -1.39 21.49
N GLY A 261 9.45 -0.98 22.00
CA GLY A 261 8.39 -1.85 22.51
C GLY A 261 7.21 -2.07 21.53
N SER A 262 7.24 -1.48 20.34
CA SER A 262 6.20 -1.61 19.32
C SER A 262 6.37 -2.92 18.55
N THR A 263 6.00 -4.03 19.18
CA THR A 263 6.02 -5.37 18.56
C THR A 263 4.80 -5.67 17.69
N SER A 264 3.84 -4.75 17.61
CA SER A 264 2.58 -4.95 16.90
C SER A 264 2.20 -3.74 16.05
N ILE A 265 1.51 -4.02 14.93
CA ILE A 265 0.79 -3.06 14.08
C ILE A 265 -0.30 -2.28 14.86
N LEU A 266 -0.59 -2.72 16.09
CA LEU A 266 -1.64 -2.27 17.00
C LEU A 266 -1.21 -1.16 17.97
N SER A 267 -0.02 -0.57 17.83
CA SER A 267 0.33 0.61 18.63
C SER A 267 -0.67 1.75 18.35
N ARG A 268 -1.13 2.41 19.42
CA ARG A 268 -2.22 3.40 19.37
C ARG A 268 -1.85 4.53 18.39
N PRO A 269 -2.53 4.66 17.24
CA PRO A 269 -2.08 5.59 16.23
C PRO A 269 -2.32 7.03 16.66
N GLN A 270 -1.41 7.93 16.30
CA GLN A 270 -1.60 9.36 16.49
C GLN A 270 -2.53 9.89 15.39
N LEU A 271 -3.62 10.54 15.80
CA LEU A 271 -4.61 11.14 14.91
C LEU A 271 -4.35 12.65 14.72
N GLY A 272 -4.97 13.24 13.71
CA GLY A 272 -4.79 14.66 13.37
C GLY A 272 -3.43 14.98 12.74
N THR A 273 -2.70 13.96 12.30
CA THR A 273 -1.37 14.14 11.71
C THR A 273 -1.49 14.67 10.28
N HIS A 274 -0.59 15.57 9.90
CA HIS A 274 -0.43 16.00 8.52
C HIS A 274 0.38 14.96 7.75
N ILE A 275 -0.25 14.35 6.76
CA ILE A 275 0.34 13.34 5.88
C ILE A 275 0.50 14.00 4.51
N HIS A 276 1.72 14.05 4.01
CA HIS A 276 2.01 14.60 2.69
C HIS A 276 2.52 13.50 1.78
N VAL A 277 2.02 13.46 0.56
CA VAL A 277 2.49 12.56 -0.50
C VAL A 277 2.70 13.35 -1.78
N ILE A 278 3.82 13.13 -2.46
CA ILE A 278 4.12 13.70 -3.77
C ILE A 278 4.35 12.58 -4.78
N PHE A 279 3.70 12.66 -5.94
CA PHE A 279 3.90 11.72 -7.04
C PHE A 279 4.80 12.33 -8.10
N GLY A 280 5.83 11.61 -8.53
CA GLY A 280 6.69 12.01 -9.64
C GLY A 280 6.11 11.62 -11.00
N GLU A 281 6.74 12.09 -12.06
CA GLU A 281 6.45 11.59 -13.40
C GLU A 281 6.90 10.12 -13.54
N PRO A 282 6.23 9.31 -14.39
CA PRO A 282 6.72 7.98 -14.70
C PRO A 282 8.16 8.03 -15.25
N VAL A 283 9.05 7.24 -14.67
CA VAL A 283 10.49 7.29 -14.97
C VAL A 283 10.76 6.65 -16.33
N ASP A 284 11.45 7.37 -17.21
CA ASP A 284 11.92 6.83 -18.48
C ASP A 284 13.21 6.02 -18.31
N LEU A 285 13.05 4.69 -18.30
CA LEU A 285 14.15 3.74 -18.18
C LEU A 285 14.53 3.13 -19.53
N SER A 286 13.99 3.63 -20.64
CA SER A 286 14.19 3.04 -21.98
C SER A 286 15.67 2.95 -22.35
N HIS A 287 16.45 3.99 -22.03
CA HIS A 287 17.88 4.03 -22.28
C HIS A 287 18.66 2.95 -21.49
N LEU A 288 18.33 2.72 -20.22
CA LEU A 288 18.94 1.66 -19.43
C LEU A 288 18.54 0.26 -19.93
N LEU A 289 17.29 0.10 -20.32
CA LEU A 289 16.76 -1.18 -20.80
C LEU A 289 17.37 -1.60 -22.14
N GLN A 290 17.75 -0.66 -23.00
CA GLN A 290 18.50 -0.94 -24.24
C GLN A 290 19.88 -1.55 -23.97
N LEU A 291 20.47 -1.31 -22.80
CA LEU A 291 21.79 -1.82 -22.44
C LEU A 291 21.80 -3.29 -22.00
N ARG A 292 20.63 -3.94 -21.87
CA ARG A 292 20.51 -5.33 -21.36
C ARG A 292 21.35 -6.35 -22.12
N GLY A 293 21.54 -6.14 -23.43
CA GLY A 293 22.34 -7.02 -24.30
C GLY A 293 23.76 -6.53 -24.56
N GLU A 294 24.17 -5.41 -23.96
CA GLU A 294 25.47 -4.78 -24.20
C GLU A 294 26.46 -5.09 -23.05
N PRO A 295 27.75 -5.27 -23.33
CA PRO A 295 28.76 -5.40 -22.29
C PRO A 295 28.86 -4.17 -21.38
N PRO A 296 29.04 -4.33 -20.05
CA PRO A 296 29.22 -5.59 -19.31
C PRO A 296 27.90 -6.25 -18.84
N PHE A 297 26.74 -5.71 -19.21
CA PHE A 297 25.44 -6.14 -18.69
C PHE A 297 24.96 -7.46 -19.28
N ASP A 298 25.40 -7.80 -20.49
CA ASP A 298 25.18 -9.10 -21.14
C ASP A 298 25.71 -10.28 -20.30
N GLN A 299 26.88 -10.10 -19.69
CA GLN A 299 27.58 -11.08 -18.87
C GLN A 299 27.22 -10.96 -17.39
N GLN A 300 26.94 -9.74 -16.92
CA GLN A 300 26.63 -9.46 -15.53
C GLN A 300 25.36 -8.59 -15.38
N PRO A 301 24.18 -9.17 -15.61
CA PRO A 301 22.91 -8.42 -15.62
C PRO A 301 22.57 -7.79 -14.25
N THR A 302 23.17 -8.28 -13.17
CA THR A 302 23.01 -7.69 -11.83
C THR A 302 23.50 -6.25 -11.75
N LEU A 303 24.50 -5.86 -12.54
CA LEU A 303 24.96 -4.48 -12.61
C LEU A 303 23.87 -3.55 -13.14
N LEU A 304 23.14 -3.97 -14.19
CA LEU A 304 22.02 -3.21 -14.73
C LEU A 304 20.91 -3.06 -13.68
N TYR A 305 20.64 -4.12 -12.90
CA TYR A 305 19.65 -4.06 -11.84
C TYR A 305 20.03 -3.08 -10.72
N GLU A 306 21.33 -2.98 -10.41
CA GLU A 306 21.85 -2.00 -9.45
C GLU A 306 21.73 -0.57 -9.98
N VAL A 307 22.07 -0.35 -11.26
CA VAL A 307 21.92 0.97 -11.92
C VAL A 307 20.45 1.42 -11.94
N ILE A 308 19.52 0.53 -12.31
CA ILE A 308 18.09 0.85 -12.29
C ILE A 308 17.62 1.14 -10.86
N ALA A 309 18.01 0.32 -9.89
CA ALA A 309 17.62 0.53 -8.49
C ALA A 309 18.12 1.89 -7.98
N HIS A 310 19.37 2.25 -8.27
CA HIS A 310 19.94 3.55 -7.91
C HIS A 310 19.22 4.70 -8.64
N THR A 311 18.90 4.55 -9.93
CA THR A 311 18.15 5.57 -10.67
C THR A 311 16.79 5.84 -10.00
N LEU A 312 16.05 4.79 -9.64
CA LEU A 312 14.77 4.95 -8.94
C LEU A 312 14.93 5.53 -7.53
N GLU A 313 16.04 5.24 -6.86
CA GLU A 313 16.37 5.84 -5.57
C GLU A 313 16.55 7.35 -5.68
N GLU A 314 17.32 7.81 -6.67
CA GLU A 314 17.54 9.23 -6.95
C GLU A 314 16.24 9.97 -7.29
N GLU A 315 15.33 9.33 -8.04
CA GLU A 315 13.99 9.88 -8.31
C GLU A 315 13.20 10.10 -7.01
N VAL A 316 13.22 9.13 -6.08
CA VAL A 316 12.54 9.27 -4.78
C VAL A 316 13.26 10.29 -3.88
N ARG A 317 14.60 10.40 -3.92
CA ARG A 317 15.38 11.45 -3.24
C ARG A 317 15.06 12.85 -3.77
N ALA A 318 14.90 12.99 -5.08
CA ALA A 318 14.50 14.24 -5.72
C ALA A 318 13.09 14.65 -5.27
N LEU A 319 12.14 13.72 -5.23
CA LEU A 319 10.78 13.95 -4.73
C LEU A 319 10.77 14.35 -3.25
N ARG A 320 11.59 13.72 -2.41
CA ARG A 320 11.80 14.13 -1.02
C ARG A 320 12.27 15.58 -0.92
N THR A 321 13.32 15.91 -1.65
CA THR A 321 13.89 17.27 -1.66
C THR A 321 12.86 18.30 -2.11
N GLU A 322 12.13 17.99 -3.18
CA GLU A 322 11.10 18.87 -3.73
C GLU A 322 9.93 19.06 -2.75
N LEU A 323 9.42 17.99 -2.14
CA LEU A 323 8.34 18.09 -1.16
C LEU A 323 8.76 18.94 0.05
N HIS A 324 9.97 18.71 0.58
CA HIS A 324 10.47 19.46 1.72
C HIS A 324 10.72 20.94 1.37
N ARG A 325 11.18 21.22 0.14
CA ARG A 325 11.29 22.59 -0.39
C ARG A 325 9.93 23.28 -0.47
N ARG A 326 8.90 22.60 -0.99
CA ARG A 326 7.52 23.15 -1.08
C ARG A 326 6.91 23.44 0.28
N LEU A 327 7.22 22.63 1.28
CA LEU A 327 6.66 22.75 2.64
C LEU A 327 7.44 23.72 3.53
N GLY A 328 8.48 24.39 3.02
CA GLY A 328 9.09 25.56 3.69
C GLY A 328 9.59 25.33 5.12
N GLY A 329 9.90 24.09 5.51
CA GLY A 329 10.34 23.73 6.86
C GLY A 329 9.23 23.33 7.85
N GLU A 330 7.96 23.27 7.45
CA GLU A 330 6.83 22.81 8.29
C GLU A 330 7.00 21.37 8.83
N LEU A 331 7.80 20.56 8.14
CA LEU A 331 8.08 19.17 8.52
C LEU A 331 9.26 18.99 9.48
N GLY A 332 9.98 20.06 9.82
CA GLY A 332 11.26 20.00 10.53
C GLY A 332 12.46 19.94 9.58
N ALA A 333 13.68 19.99 10.13
CA ALA A 333 14.90 19.95 9.33
C ALA A 333 15.05 18.59 8.62
N VAL A 334 15.40 18.63 7.34
CA VAL A 334 15.70 17.44 6.54
C VAL A 334 16.98 16.82 7.09
N PRO A 335 16.99 15.56 7.56
CA PRO A 335 18.23 14.91 7.96
C PRO A 335 19.20 14.91 6.78
N PRO A 336 20.47 15.32 6.98
CA PRO A 336 21.46 15.27 5.91
C PRO A 336 21.59 13.85 5.41
N GLU A 337 21.80 13.71 4.09
CA GLU A 337 22.11 12.43 3.49
C GLU A 337 23.51 12.02 3.93
N GLY A 338 23.67 10.78 4.40
CA GLY A 338 24.94 10.26 4.92
C GLY A 338 24.97 10.05 6.45
N GLY A 339 25.40 8.86 6.84
CA GLY A 339 25.74 8.45 8.21
C GLY A 339 26.27 7.02 8.13
N ASP A 340 27.25 6.69 8.97
CA ASP A 340 28.07 5.48 8.87
C ASP A 340 27.27 4.22 8.54
N PHE A 341 27.77 3.50 7.54
CA PHE A 341 27.40 2.13 7.23
C PHE A 341 27.92 1.22 8.36
N GLY A 342 27.22 1.24 9.50
CA GLY A 342 27.43 0.32 10.62
C GLY A 342 26.83 -1.05 10.37
#